data_AF-V9IGJ7-F1
#
_entry.id   AF-V9IGJ7-F1
#
_cell.length_a   1.000
_cell.length_b   1.000
_cell.length_c   1.000
_cell.angle_alpha   90.00
_cell.angle_beta   90.00
_cell.angle_gamma   90.00
#
_symmetry.space_group_name_H-M   'P 1'
#
loop_
_entity.id
_entity.type
_entity.pdbx_description
1 polymer ?
#
loop_
_entity_poly.entity_id
_entity_poly.type
_entity_poly.pdbx_seq_one_letter_code
_entity_poly.pdbx_strand_id
1 'polypeptide(L)'
;MPAMESSESLLDAIYISQKNGNDETGDGSKTNPFKTILKAMCHAGKEPFPPIYQNSPKDDKEYELVSKSQLKKMHKIWARKEYKNEDKQKNY
;
A
#
# COMPACT_ATOMS: atom_id res chain seq x y z
N MET A 1 22.03 -15.12 22.96
CA MET A 1 21.05 -16.04 22.35
C MET A 1 19.66 -15.51 22.69
N PRO A 2 18.64 -15.63 21.85
CA PRO A 2 18.44 -15.21 20.45
C PRO A 2 17.48 -14.01 20.36
N ALA A 3 17.33 -13.48 19.15
CA ALA A 3 16.44 -12.39 18.75
C ALA A 3 14.96 -12.59 19.14
N MET A 4 14.20 -11.47 19.13
CA MET A 4 12.85 -11.35 18.55
C MET A 4 11.89 -10.56 19.45
N GLU A 5 12.07 -9.26 19.55
CA GLU A 5 10.95 -8.34 19.82
C GLU A 5 11.24 -6.98 19.18
N SER A 6 11.19 -6.97 17.84
CA SER A 6 10.90 -5.75 17.08
C SER A 6 9.38 -5.54 17.09
N SER A 7 8.84 -5.32 18.29
CA SER A 7 7.51 -4.75 18.46
C SER A 7 7.56 -3.28 18.04
N GLU A 8 6.52 -2.85 17.33
CA GLU A 8 6.24 -1.48 16.85
C GLU A 8 6.73 -1.13 15.45
N SER A 9 6.27 -1.94 14.49
CA SER A 9 5.43 -1.35 13.43
C SER A 9 4.14 -2.15 13.28
N LEU A 10 3.25 -2.00 14.26
CA LEU A 10 1.81 -2.28 14.18
C LEU A 10 1.09 -1.27 13.25
N LEU A 11 1.81 -0.72 12.27
CA LEU A 11 1.34 0.39 11.44
C LEU A 11 0.59 -0.20 10.23
N ASP A 12 -0.73 -0.24 10.38
CA ASP A 12 -1.78 -0.35 9.37
C ASP A 12 -1.42 -1.22 8.15
N ALA A 13 -1.62 -2.53 8.27
CA ALA A 13 -1.67 -3.41 7.10
C ALA A 13 -2.70 -2.85 6.12
N ILE A 14 -2.24 -2.37 4.96
CA ILE A 14 -3.12 -1.70 4.01
C ILE A 14 -3.83 -2.73 3.14
N TYR A 15 -5.15 -2.71 3.15
CA TYR A 15 -6.01 -3.48 2.29
C TYR A 15 -6.29 -2.72 1.01
N ILE A 16 -6.19 -3.44 -0.10
CA ILE A 16 -6.55 -2.98 -1.42
C ILE A 16 -7.51 -3.96 -2.08
N SER A 17 -8.44 -3.42 -2.84
CA SER A 17 -9.42 -4.18 -3.60
C SER A 17 -9.51 -3.56 -4.98
N GLN A 18 -8.93 -4.20 -5.98
CA GLN A 18 -8.99 -3.67 -7.35
C GLN A 18 -10.44 -3.64 -7.89
N LYS A 19 -11.31 -4.52 -7.37
CA LYS A 19 -12.73 -4.59 -7.75
C LYS A 19 -13.63 -3.59 -7.02
N ASN A 20 -13.47 -3.43 -5.70
CA ASN A 20 -14.40 -2.67 -4.85
C ASN A 20 -13.74 -1.57 -4.01
N GLY A 21 -12.45 -1.32 -4.21
CA GLY A 21 -11.74 -0.28 -3.48
C GLY A 21 -12.10 1.11 -3.98
N ASN A 22 -11.77 2.10 -3.16
CA ASN A 22 -11.87 3.51 -3.53
C ASN A 22 -10.54 4.22 -3.31
N ASP A 23 -10.08 4.97 -4.31
CA ASP A 23 -8.81 5.71 -4.24
C ASP A 23 -8.99 7.11 -3.65
N GLU A 24 -10.23 7.59 -3.51
CA GLU A 24 -10.56 8.93 -3.01
C GLU A 24 -10.90 8.91 -1.52
N THR A 25 -11.72 7.95 -1.09
CA THR A 25 -12.20 7.80 0.29
C THR A 25 -11.73 6.51 0.97
N GLY A 26 -10.98 5.65 0.27
CA GLY A 26 -10.40 4.48 0.90
C GLY A 26 -9.34 4.90 1.91
N ASP A 27 -9.39 4.34 3.10
CA ASP A 27 -8.38 4.55 4.14
C ASP A 27 -7.37 3.40 4.17
N GLY A 28 -7.57 2.35 3.36
CA GLY A 28 -6.72 1.17 3.38
C GLY A 28 -7.08 0.17 4.45
N SER A 29 -8.23 0.32 5.10
CA SER A 29 -8.75 -0.67 6.04
C SER A 29 -9.53 -1.78 5.33
N LYS A 30 -9.77 -2.91 6.00
CA LYS A 30 -10.63 -4.00 5.47
C LYS A 30 -12.02 -3.52 5.05
N THR A 31 -12.55 -2.53 5.76
CA THR A 31 -13.87 -1.92 5.49
C THR A 31 -13.83 -0.94 4.32
N ASN A 32 -12.73 -0.20 4.17
CA ASN A 32 -12.54 0.81 3.12
C ASN A 32 -11.18 0.61 2.44
N PRO A 33 -11.02 -0.48 1.65
CA PRO A 33 -9.75 -0.75 0.99
C PRO A 33 -9.49 0.26 -0.13
N PHE A 34 -8.22 0.54 -0.42
CA PHE A 34 -7.87 1.32 -1.61
C PHE A 34 -8.14 0.51 -2.87
N LYS A 35 -8.40 1.16 -4.00
CA LYS A 35 -8.51 0.45 -5.29
C LYS A 35 -7.14 0.20 -5.94
N THR A 36 -6.16 1.06 -5.68
CA THR A 36 -4.82 0.96 -6.28
C THR A 36 -3.70 0.87 -5.25
N ILE A 37 -2.74 -0.04 -5.48
CA ILE A 37 -1.49 -0.16 -4.69
C ILE A 37 -0.75 1.20 -4.60
N LEU A 38 -0.80 2.02 -5.65
CA LEU A 38 -0.19 3.36 -5.65
C LEU A 38 -0.74 4.27 -4.56
N LYS A 39 -2.07 4.24 -4.36
CA LYS A 39 -2.71 5.09 -3.35
C LYS A 39 -2.34 4.58 -1.96
N ALA A 40 -2.38 3.27 -1.75
CA ALA A 40 -1.88 2.62 -0.54
C ALA A 40 -0.42 3.01 -0.23
N MET A 41 0.47 2.95 -1.22
CA MET A 41 1.87 3.35 -1.06
C MET A 41 2.04 4.85 -0.80
N CYS A 42 1.25 5.69 -1.47
CA CYS A 42 1.29 7.13 -1.24
C CYS A 42 0.77 7.51 0.16
N HIS A 43 -0.22 6.76 0.67
CA HIS A 43 -0.73 6.91 2.03
C HIS A 43 0.32 6.46 3.06
N ALA A 44 0.98 5.33 2.80
CA ALA A 44 2.08 4.85 3.64
C ALA A 44 3.25 5.85 3.67
N GLY A 45 3.67 6.37 2.51
CA GLY A 45 4.55 7.54 2.35
C GLY A 45 5.94 7.52 3.02
N LYS A 46 6.24 6.50 3.83
CA LYS A 46 7.47 6.35 4.61
C LYS A 46 7.86 4.89 4.71
N GLU A 47 9.17 4.64 4.68
CA GLU A 47 9.73 3.33 4.96
C GLU A 47 9.79 3.08 6.47
N PRO A 48 9.48 1.87 6.95
CA PRO A 48 9.15 0.65 6.18
C PRO A 48 7.71 0.62 5.66
N PHE A 49 7.52 0.21 4.39
CA PHE A 49 6.18 0.05 3.84
C PHE A 49 5.43 -1.06 4.59
N PRO A 50 4.19 -0.80 5.04
CA PRO A 50 3.39 -1.82 5.68
C PRO A 50 2.99 -2.93 4.68
N PRO A 51 2.70 -4.14 5.17
CA PRO A 51 2.23 -5.23 4.33
C PRO A 51 0.90 -4.86 3.67
N ILE A 52 0.89 -4.81 2.34
CA ILE A 52 -0.31 -4.52 1.55
C ILE A 52 -1.00 -5.83 1.20
N TYR A 53 -2.31 -5.92 1.41
CA TYR A 53 -3.16 -7.08 1.11
C TYR A 53 -4.11 -6.78 -0.04
N GLN A 54 -4.15 -7.61 -1.07
CA GLN A 54 -5.08 -7.49 -2.20
C GLN A 54 -6.21 -8.53 -2.13
N ASN A 55 -7.41 -8.16 -2.56
CA ASN A 55 -8.50 -9.12 -2.70
C ASN A 55 -8.12 -10.21 -3.71
N SER A 56 -8.05 -11.47 -3.28
CA SER A 56 -7.76 -12.58 -4.19
C SER A 56 -9.03 -12.92 -4.98
N PRO A 57 -8.96 -13.20 -6.28
CA PRO A 57 -10.12 -13.65 -7.04
C PRO A 57 -10.52 -15.10 -6.72
N LYS A 58 -9.76 -15.81 -5.87
CA LYS A 58 -10.06 -17.18 -5.44
C LYS A 58 -10.75 -17.15 -4.06
N ASP A 59 -11.93 -17.75 -4.02
CA ASP A 59 -12.84 -17.89 -2.85
C ASP A 59 -12.18 -18.46 -1.58
N ASP A 60 -10.99 -19.05 -1.67
CA ASP A 60 -10.27 -19.68 -0.55
C ASP A 60 -9.49 -18.67 0.32
N LYS A 61 -9.23 -17.45 -0.17
CA LYS A 61 -8.59 -16.37 0.59
C LYS A 61 -9.19 -15.02 0.23
N GLU A 62 -9.93 -14.43 1.16
CA GLU A 62 -10.54 -13.10 0.98
C GLU A 62 -9.50 -12.03 0.64
N TYR A 63 -8.29 -12.12 1.20
CA TYR A 63 -7.17 -11.21 0.94
C TYR A 63 -5.83 -11.94 0.94
N GLU A 64 -5.00 -11.67 -0.06
CA GLU A 64 -3.64 -12.19 -0.19
C GLU A 64 -2.63 -11.05 -0.11
N LEU A 65 -1.50 -11.28 0.55
CA LEU A 65 -0.43 -10.29 0.64
C LEU A 65 0.12 -10.00 -0.76
N VAL A 66 0.17 -8.73 -1.14
CA VAL A 66 0.62 -8.29 -2.46
C VAL A 66 2.02 -8.84 -2.72
N SER A 67 2.19 -9.42 -3.91
CA SER A 67 3.47 -10.00 -4.32
C SER A 67 4.61 -8.98 -4.21
N LYS A 68 5.77 -9.40 -3.68
CA LYS A 68 6.99 -8.57 -3.56
C LYS A 68 7.39 -7.91 -4.90
N SER A 69 7.14 -8.58 -6.03
CA SER A 69 7.36 -8.03 -7.38
C SER A 69 6.41 -6.88 -7.73
N GLN A 70 5.14 -6.96 -7.32
CA GLN A 70 4.15 -5.89 -7.49
C GLN A 70 4.51 -4.69 -6.61
N LEU A 71 4.85 -4.93 -5.34
CA LEU A 71 5.36 -3.90 -4.43
C LEU A 71 6.58 -3.18 -5.03
N LYS A 72 7.61 -3.90 -5.48
CA LYS A 72 8.83 -3.29 -6.06
C LYS A 72 8.54 -2.50 -7.34
N LYS A 73 7.67 -3.00 -8.21
CA LYS A 73 7.23 -2.27 -9.41
C LYS A 73 6.51 -0.98 -9.01
N MET A 74 5.68 -1.04 -7.98
CA MET A 74 4.88 0.09 -7.56
C MET A 74 5.68 1.13 -6.79
N HIS A 75 6.65 0.71 -5.97
CA HIS A 75 7.65 1.58 -5.36
C HIS A 75 8.43 2.37 -6.43
N LYS A 76 8.85 1.71 -7.52
CA LYS A 76 9.52 2.39 -8.63
C LYS A 76 8.64 3.45 -9.31
N ILE A 77 7.34 3.21 -9.42
CA ILE A 77 6.38 4.16 -9.99
C ILE A 77 6.10 5.29 -9.01
N TRP A 78 5.94 4.99 -7.72
CA TRP A 78 5.74 5.95 -6.65
C TRP A 78 6.93 6.90 -6.53
N ALA A 79 8.17 6.38 -6.44
CA ALA A 79 9.37 7.21 -6.39
C ALA A 79 9.42 8.18 -7.58
N ARG A 80 9.18 7.69 -8.81
CA ARG A 80 9.09 8.55 -10.01
C ARG A 80 7.96 9.59 -9.93
N LYS A 81 6.83 9.23 -9.32
CA LYS A 81 5.67 10.10 -9.19
C LYS A 81 5.88 11.14 -8.09
N GLU A 82 6.55 10.81 -7.00
CA GLU A 82 6.94 11.74 -5.94
C GLU A 82 7.86 12.83 -6.48
N TYR A 83 8.93 12.46 -7.19
CA TYR A 83 9.79 13.43 -7.91
C TYR A 83 9.00 14.33 -8.86
N LYS A 84 7.97 13.81 -9.53
CA LYS A 84 7.14 14.58 -10.46
C LYS A 84 6.03 15.38 -9.77
N ASN A 85 5.64 15.01 -8.55
CA ASN A 85 4.63 15.68 -7.75
C ASN A 85 5.25 16.84 -6.96
N GLU A 86 6.49 16.70 -6.50
CA GLU A 86 7.29 17.82 -5.97
C GLU A 86 7.41 18.96 -6.99
N ASP A 87 7.67 18.62 -8.26
CA ASP A 87 7.72 19.60 -9.36
C ASP A 87 6.40 20.37 -9.56
N LYS A 88 5.27 19.72 -9.28
CA LYS A 88 3.94 20.36 -9.38
C LYS A 88 3.52 21.13 -8.14
N GLN A 89 3.95 20.73 -6.94
CA GLN A 89 3.61 21.43 -5.70
C GLN A 89 4.48 22.67 -5.43
N LYS A 90 5.64 22.81 -6.11
CA LYS A 90 6.51 23.98 -5.96
C LYS A 90 6.20 25.13 -6.92
N ASN A 91 5.24 24.97 -7.83
CA ASN A 91 4.91 25.95 -8.86
C ASN A 91 3.51 26.58 -8.68
N TYR A 92 3.05 26.70 -7.43
CA TYR A 92 1.89 27.54 -7.09
C TYR A 92 2.28 28.55 -6.00
#